data_AF-A0A0A5HU22-F1
#
_entry.id   AF-A0A0A5HU22-F1
#
_cell.length_a   1.000
_cell.length_b   1.000
_cell.length_c   1.000
_cell.angle_alpha   90.00
_cell.angle_beta   90.00
_cell.angle_gamma   90.00
#
_symmetry.space_group_name_H-M   'P 1'
#
loop_
_entity.id
_entity.type
_entity.pdbx_description
1 polymer ?
#
loop_
_entity_poly.entity_id
_entity_poly.type
_entity_poly.pdbx_seq_one_letter_code
_entity_poly.pdbx_strand_id
1 'polypeptide(L)'
;MECDFIYKKIALHAALIVGALILLYLMVDSYDDLKEANNRNDNIRFLLTKMTLWGCLFGVLLESKRVIALILGNIRLNWLLAPVIILLVLVFIPRTYVLHWFGVNEPFYIWMFLVPDTHMALSILSGVLLVRSLSPNE
;
A
#
# COMPACT_ATOMS: atom_id res chain seq x y z
N MET A 1 -2.28 -30.51 -21.63
CA MET A 1 -1.53 -29.24 -21.51
C MET A 1 -2.41 -28.09 -21.00
N GLU A 2 -3.73 -28.10 -21.20
CA GLU A 2 -4.64 -27.08 -20.63
C GLU A 2 -4.84 -27.15 -19.11
N CYS A 3 -4.85 -28.35 -18.49
CA CYS A 3 -5.03 -28.47 -17.03
C CYS A 3 -3.92 -27.78 -16.22
N ASP A 4 -2.68 -27.78 -16.72
CA ASP A 4 -1.53 -27.21 -16.02
C ASP A 4 -1.63 -25.68 -15.95
N PHE A 5 -2.16 -25.06 -17.01
CA PHE A 5 -2.37 -23.61 -17.07
C PHE A 5 -3.48 -23.15 -16.13
N ILE A 6 -4.59 -23.90 -16.06
CA ILE A 6 -5.70 -23.62 -15.15
C ILE A 6 -5.25 -23.79 -13.70
N TYR A 7 -4.53 -24.88 -13.39
CA TYR A 7 -4.01 -25.14 -12.05
C TYR A 7 -3.04 -24.04 -11.59
N LYS A 8 -2.10 -23.63 -12.46
CA LYS A 8 -1.17 -22.54 -12.17
C LYS A 8 -1.90 -21.21 -11.89
N LYS A 9 -2.96 -20.92 -12.64
CA LYS A 9 -3.77 -19.71 -12.42
C LYS A 9 -4.52 -19.76 -11.08
N ILE A 10 -5.12 -20.90 -10.73
CA ILE A 10 -5.81 -21.09 -9.46
C ILE A 10 -4.82 -21.00 -8.28
N ALA A 11 -3.66 -21.65 -8.39
CA ALA A 11 -2.61 -21.59 -7.38
C ALA A 11 -2.11 -20.15 -7.15
N LEU A 12 -1.95 -19.35 -8.21
CA LEU A 12 -1.60 -17.93 -8.09
C LEU A 12 -2.67 -17.11 -7.36
N HIS A 13 -3.95 -17.32 -7.68
CA HIS A 13 -5.04 -16.61 -6.97
C HIS A 13 -5.10 -17.03 -5.50
N ALA A 14 -4.95 -18.32 -5.21
CA ALA A 14 -4.88 -18.82 -3.84
C ALA A 14 -3.70 -18.21 -3.07
N ALA A 15 -2.52 -18.14 -3.69
CA ALA A 15 -1.34 -17.51 -3.09
C ALA A 15 -1.56 -16.01 -2.80
N LEU A 16 -2.24 -15.28 -3.70
CA LEU A 16 -2.58 -13.87 -3.46
C LEU A 16 -3.58 -13.70 -2.31
N ILE A 17 -4.58 -14.58 -2.20
CA ILE A 17 -5.55 -14.55 -1.09
C ILE A 17 -4.82 -14.83 0.24
N VAL A 18 -3.96 -15.84 0.27
CA VAL A 18 -3.14 -16.15 1.46
C VAL A 18 -2.23 -14.97 1.80
N GLY A 19 -1.58 -14.36 0.81
CA GLY A 19 -0.78 -13.15 0.99
C GLY A 19 -1.57 -11.98 1.56
N ALA A 20 -2.81 -11.75 1.08
CA ALA A 20 -3.68 -10.71 1.60
C ALA A 20 -4.10 -10.96 3.05
N LEU A 21 -4.39 -12.22 3.42
CA LEU A 21 -4.70 -12.60 4.80
C LEU A 21 -3.48 -12.40 5.73
N ILE A 22 -2.27 -12.76 5.27
CA ILE A 22 -1.02 -12.51 6.00
C ILE A 22 -0.80 -11.00 6.19
N LEU A 23 -1.03 -10.19 5.16
CA LEU A 23 -0.92 -8.73 5.27
C LEU A 23 -1.92 -8.15 6.27
N LEU A 24 -3.17 -8.61 6.27
CA LEU A 24 -4.16 -8.19 7.26
C LEU A 24 -3.73 -8.57 8.68
N TYR A 25 -3.19 -9.78 8.87
CA TYR A 25 -2.64 -10.18 10.16
C TYR A 25 -1.47 -9.28 10.59
N LEU A 26 -0.52 -8.98 9.70
CA LEU A 26 0.62 -8.11 9.98
C LEU A 26 0.21 -6.66 10.26
N MET A 27 -0.89 -6.19 9.65
CA MET A 27 -1.47 -4.87 9.95
C MET A 27 -2.02 -4.81 11.37
N VAL A 28 -2.74 -5.86 11.81
CA VAL A 28 -3.28 -5.94 13.18
C VAL A 28 -2.15 -6.00 14.20
N ASP A 29 -1.16 -6.87 13.97
CA ASP A 29 0.04 -6.99 14.82
C ASP A 29 0.79 -5.64 14.94
N SER A 30 1.02 -4.97 13.80
CA SER A 30 1.67 -3.65 13.79
C SER A 30 0.81 -2.55 14.45
N TYR A 31 -0.51 -2.72 14.52
CA TYR A 31 -1.41 -1.77 15.19
C TYR A 31 -1.29 -1.89 16.71
N ASP A 32 -1.24 -3.14 17.20
CA ASP A 32 -1.04 -3.41 18.62
C ASP A 32 0.35 -2.92 19.08
N ASP A 33 1.39 -3.17 18.27
CA ASP A 33 2.74 -2.63 18.50
C ASP A 33 2.74 -1.09 18.54
N LEU A 34 2.00 -0.43 17.64
CA LEU A 34 1.89 1.04 17.63
C LEU A 34 1.21 1.57 18.87
N LYS A 35 0.14 0.91 19.32
CA LYS A 35 -0.59 1.30 20.52
C LYS A 35 0.30 1.16 21.74
N GLU A 36 1.09 0.09 21.82
CA GLU A 36 2.02 -0.14 22.92
C GLU A 36 3.22 0.83 22.89
N ALA A 37 3.82 1.07 21.72
CA ALA A 37 4.92 2.02 21.56
C ALA A 37 4.48 3.47 21.86
N ASN A 38 3.27 3.84 21.48
CA ASN A 38 2.71 5.16 21.80
C ASN A 38 2.52 5.34 23.32
N ASN A 39 2.12 4.27 24.03
CA ASN A 39 2.01 4.30 25.49
C ASN A 39 3.38 4.38 26.19
N ARG A 40 4.43 3.84 25.56
CA ARG A 40 5.81 3.85 26.07
C ARG A 40 6.63 5.07 25.62
N ASN A 41 6.06 5.95 24.80
CA ASN A 41 6.73 7.09 24.16
C ASN A 41 7.98 6.68 23.34
N ASP A 42 7.95 5.47 22.78
CA ASP A 42 9.01 4.90 21.97
C ASP A 42 8.98 5.46 20.53
N ASN A 43 9.98 5.11 19.73
CA ASN A 43 10.12 5.62 18.36
C ASN A 43 9.05 5.05 17.40
N ILE A 44 7.86 5.64 17.43
CA ILE A 44 6.69 5.27 16.63
C ILE A 44 6.92 5.41 15.11
N ARG A 45 7.93 6.17 14.68
CA ARG A 45 8.16 6.50 13.26
C ARG A 45 8.34 5.25 12.40
N PHE A 46 9.14 4.30 12.86
CA PHE A 46 9.41 3.07 12.14
C PHE A 46 8.13 2.23 11.95
N LEU A 47 7.31 2.15 13.00
CA LEU A 47 6.05 1.42 12.99
C LEU A 47 5.01 2.08 12.07
N LEU A 48 4.93 3.42 12.05
CA LEU A 48 4.06 4.14 11.11
C LEU A 48 4.42 3.82 9.65
N THR A 49 5.72 3.90 9.30
CA THR A 49 6.18 3.58 7.94
C THR A 49 5.93 2.10 7.59
N LYS A 50 6.08 1.19 8.56
CA LYS A 50 5.76 -0.24 8.39
C LYS A 50 4.28 -0.44 8.06
N MET A 51 3.37 0.26 8.73
CA MET A 51 1.94 0.24 8.42
C MET A 51 1.61 0.75 7.02
N THR A 52 2.22 1.85 6.61
CA THR A 52 2.07 2.39 5.26
C THR A 52 2.54 1.38 4.21
N LEU A 53 3.66 0.70 4.46
CA LEU A 53 4.13 -0.35 3.58
C LEU A 53 3.10 -1.49 3.45
N TRP A 54 2.51 -1.93 4.56
CA TRP A 54 1.45 -2.94 4.53
C TRP A 54 0.22 -2.48 3.75
N GLY A 55 -0.22 -1.24 3.94
CA GLY A 55 -1.36 -0.66 3.21
C GLY A 55 -1.12 -0.62 1.71
N CYS A 56 0.08 -0.18 1.31
CA CYS A 56 0.48 -0.16 -0.09
C CYS A 56 0.53 -1.57 -0.69
N LEU A 57 1.16 -2.53 -0.01
CA LEU A 57 1.21 -3.93 -0.47
C LEU A 57 -0.18 -4.56 -0.56
N PHE A 58 -1.07 -4.25 0.38
CA PHE A 58 -2.45 -4.71 0.32
C PHE A 58 -3.15 -4.16 -0.93
N GLY A 59 -2.98 -2.87 -1.22
CA GLY A 59 -3.46 -2.25 -2.46
C GLY A 59 -2.92 -2.90 -3.73
N VAL A 60 -1.64 -3.29 -3.73
CA VAL A 60 -1.05 -4.07 -4.83
C VAL A 60 -1.78 -5.40 -5.02
N LEU A 61 -1.99 -6.17 -3.94
CA LEU A 61 -2.66 -7.47 -4.01
C LEU A 61 -4.13 -7.40 -4.46
N LEU A 62 -4.84 -6.28 -4.19
CA LEU A 62 -6.21 -6.09 -4.65
C LEU A 62 -6.32 -6.15 -6.18
N GLU A 63 -5.29 -5.68 -6.90
CA GLU A 63 -5.22 -5.76 -8.36
C GLU A 63 -4.66 -7.11 -8.83
N SER A 64 -5.20 -8.21 -8.28
CA SER A 64 -4.72 -9.59 -8.46
C SER A 64 -4.47 -10.00 -9.92
N LYS A 65 -5.39 -9.67 -10.83
CA LYS A 65 -5.26 -9.97 -12.27
C LYS A 65 -4.05 -9.27 -12.90
N ARG A 66 -3.86 -7.99 -12.57
CA ARG A 66 -2.77 -7.17 -13.08
C ARG A 66 -1.44 -7.58 -12.45
N VAL A 67 -1.41 -7.88 -11.15
CA VAL A 67 -0.23 -8.43 -10.47
C VAL A 67 0.20 -9.75 -11.10
N ILE A 68 -0.72 -10.66 -11.40
CA ILE A 68 -0.41 -11.91 -12.10
C ILE A 68 0.19 -11.62 -13.48
N ALA A 69 -0.37 -10.67 -14.23
CA ALA A 69 0.16 -10.26 -15.53
C ALA A 69 1.58 -9.68 -15.42
N LEU A 70 1.86 -8.87 -14.40
CA LEU A 70 3.19 -8.32 -14.10
C LEU A 70 4.20 -9.42 -13.77
N ILE A 71 3.82 -10.40 -12.93
CA ILE A 71 4.67 -11.55 -12.56
C ILE A 71 4.98 -12.41 -13.80
N LEU A 72 4.03 -12.52 -14.73
CA LEU A 72 4.22 -13.22 -16.00
C LEU A 72 5.02 -12.40 -17.03
N GLY A 73 5.51 -11.20 -16.66
CA GLY A 73 6.37 -10.36 -17.49
C GLY A 73 5.65 -9.39 -18.43
N ASN A 74 4.32 -9.27 -18.35
CA ASN A 74 3.56 -8.33 -19.17
C ASN A 74 3.52 -6.93 -18.53
N ILE A 75 4.65 -6.22 -18.63
CA ILE A 75 4.83 -4.88 -18.07
C ILE A 75 4.67 -3.84 -19.17
N ARG A 76 3.80 -2.84 -18.93
CA ARG A 76 3.68 -1.64 -19.76
C ARG A 76 3.63 -0.40 -18.88
N LEU A 77 4.59 0.50 -19.11
CA LEU A 77 4.66 1.79 -18.43
C LEU A 77 3.60 2.74 -18.99
N ASN A 78 2.73 3.23 -18.10
CA ASN A 78 1.74 4.25 -18.40
C ASN A 78 2.17 5.61 -17.82
N TRP A 79 1.69 6.70 -18.42
CA TRP A 79 1.88 8.07 -17.92
C TRP A 79 1.33 8.25 -16.49
N LEU A 80 0.41 7.38 -16.07
CA LEU A 80 -0.10 7.32 -14.70
C LEU A 80 1.00 7.04 -13.66
N LEU A 81 2.19 6.58 -14.06
CA LEU A 81 3.30 6.36 -13.14
C LEU A 81 3.76 7.66 -12.46
N ALA A 82 3.77 8.79 -13.18
CA ALA A 82 4.22 10.07 -12.62
C ALA A 82 3.39 10.52 -11.40
N PRO A 83 2.04 10.62 -11.47
CA PRO A 83 1.23 10.97 -10.30
C PRO A 83 1.30 9.91 -9.19
N VAL A 84 1.51 8.64 -9.53
CA VAL A 84 1.69 7.57 -8.55
C VAL A 84 2.97 7.71 -7.76
N ILE A 85 4.09 8.03 -8.41
CA ILE A 85 5.37 8.24 -7.72
C ILE A 85 5.24 9.42 -6.75
N ILE A 86 4.60 10.51 -7.19
CA ILE A 86 4.33 11.67 -6.32
C ILE A 86 3.49 11.23 -5.11
N LEU A 87 2.40 10.47 -5.34
CA LEU A 87 1.55 9.99 -4.26
C LEU A 87 2.30 9.05 -3.30
N LEU A 88 3.14 8.15 -3.80
CA LEU A 88 3.96 7.25 -2.99
C LEU A 88 4.92 8.03 -2.12
N VAL A 89 5.63 9.02 -2.68
CA VAL A 89 6.53 9.88 -1.90
C VAL A 89 5.75 10.59 -0.79
N LEU A 90 4.58 11.16 -1.10
CA LEU A 90 3.77 11.87 -0.11
C LEU A 90 3.24 10.95 0.99
N VAL A 91 2.78 9.74 0.65
CA VAL A 91 2.21 8.79 1.59
C VAL A 91 3.28 8.20 2.51
N PHE A 92 4.50 7.99 2.02
CA PHE A 92 5.61 7.44 2.84
C PHE A 92 6.25 8.47 3.78
N ILE A 93 5.93 9.76 3.67
CA ILE A 93 6.40 10.77 4.63
C ILE A 93 5.71 10.52 5.98
N PRO A 94 6.47 10.31 7.07
CA PRO A 94 5.87 10.13 8.40
C PRO A 94 5.07 11.37 8.81
N ARG A 95 3.89 11.15 9.40
CA ARG A 95 2.96 12.20 9.83
C ARG A 95 3.60 13.31 10.66
N THR A 96 4.60 12.97 11.47
CA THR A 96 5.35 13.92 12.30
C THR A 96 6.14 14.94 11.48
N TYR A 97 6.65 14.55 10.31
CA TYR A 97 7.34 15.48 9.39
C TYR A 97 6.37 16.37 8.63
N VAL A 98 5.18 15.86 8.30
CA VAL A 98 4.12 16.66 7.64
C VAL A 98 3.72 17.83 8.54
N LEU A 99 3.47 17.58 9.83
CA LEU A 99 3.20 18.63 10.82
C LEU A 99 4.33 19.65 10.96
N HIS A 100 5.58 19.19 10.89
CA HIS A 100 6.75 20.08 11.00
C HIS A 100 6.96 20.93 9.74
N TRP A 101 6.67 20.42 8.55
CA TRP A 101 6.86 21.13 7.29
C TRP A 101 5.75 22.14 6.99
N PHE A 102 4.50 21.76 7.30
CA PHE A 102 3.35 22.56 6.93
C PHE A 102 2.80 23.38 8.11
N GLY A 103 2.86 22.89 9.35
CA GLY A 103 2.34 23.60 10.53
C GLY A 103 0.91 23.18 10.89
N VAL A 104 0.25 23.95 11.77
CA VAL A 104 -1.00 23.54 12.45
C VAL A 104 -2.27 24.14 11.79
N ASN A 105 -2.13 25.20 11.00
CA ASN A 105 -3.25 25.91 10.34
C ASN A 105 -3.48 25.47 8.89
N GLU A 106 -3.26 24.18 8.64
CA GLU A 106 -3.10 23.70 7.28
C GLU A 106 -4.42 23.31 6.61
N PRO A 107 -4.52 23.52 5.28
CA PRO A 107 -5.70 23.21 4.49
C PRO A 107 -6.07 21.72 4.50
N PHE A 108 -7.34 21.44 4.18
CA PHE A 108 -7.97 20.12 4.34
C PHE A 108 -7.21 18.95 3.70
N TYR A 109 -6.44 19.19 2.63
CA TYR A 109 -5.70 18.14 1.94
C TYR A 109 -4.49 17.63 2.73
N ILE A 110 -3.93 18.44 3.65
CA ILE A 110 -2.84 18.01 4.54
C ILE A 110 -3.39 17.13 5.67
N TRP A 111 -4.62 17.41 6.13
CA TRP A 111 -5.31 16.59 7.12
C TRP A 111 -5.54 15.14 6.65
N MET A 112 -5.69 14.92 5.34
CA MET A 112 -5.82 13.58 4.76
C MET A 112 -4.57 12.70 5.00
N PHE A 113 -3.38 13.31 5.14
CA PHE A 113 -2.15 12.58 5.46
C PHE A 113 -1.94 12.41 6.97
N LEU A 114 -2.65 13.17 7.81
CA LEU A 114 -2.50 13.16 9.26
C LEU A 114 -3.44 12.16 9.93
N VAL A 115 -4.68 12.08 9.47
CA VAL A 115 -5.67 11.15 10.02
C VAL A 115 -5.30 9.70 9.64
N PRO A 116 -5.20 8.77 10.61
CA PRO A 116 -4.77 7.38 10.34
C PRO A 116 -5.60 6.68 9.26
N ASP A 117 -6.93 6.85 9.31
CA ASP A 117 -7.86 6.14 8.43
C ASP A 117 -7.73 6.60 6.98
N THR A 118 -7.62 7.92 6.77
CA THR A 118 -7.45 8.50 5.43
C THR A 118 -6.07 8.24 4.87
N HIS A 119 -5.03 8.26 5.73
CA HIS A 119 -3.67 7.90 5.33
C HIS A 119 -3.58 6.44 4.88
N MET A 120 -4.25 5.53 5.59
CA MET A 120 -4.35 4.13 5.20
C MET A 120 -5.07 3.96 3.85
N ALA A 121 -6.18 4.67 3.64
CA ALA A 121 -6.89 4.66 2.36
C ALA A 121 -6.01 5.17 1.20
N LEU A 122 -5.27 6.26 1.41
CA LEU A 122 -4.30 6.78 0.44
C LEU A 122 -3.17 5.77 0.18
N SER A 123 -2.72 5.06 1.21
CA SER A 123 -1.72 4.01 1.08
C SER A 123 -2.20 2.86 0.22
N ILE A 124 -3.41 2.36 0.45
CA ILE A 124 -4.02 1.31 -0.37
C ILE A 124 -4.20 1.82 -1.81
N LEU A 125 -4.72 3.05 -1.97
CA LEU A 125 -4.89 3.66 -3.29
C LEU A 125 -3.57 3.77 -4.04
N SER A 126 -2.48 4.15 -3.37
CA SER A 126 -1.16 4.25 -3.98
C SER A 126 -0.67 2.90 -4.52
N GLY A 127 -0.90 1.80 -3.79
CA GLY A 127 -0.59 0.44 -4.24
C GLY A 127 -1.43 0.01 -5.45
N VAL A 128 -2.73 0.29 -5.44
CA VAL A 128 -3.64 -0.01 -6.56
C VAL A 128 -3.20 0.75 -7.82
N LEU A 129 -2.95 2.05 -7.68
CA LEU A 129 -2.55 2.90 -8.81
C LEU A 129 -1.16 2.54 -9.34
N LEU A 130 -0.24 2.09 -8.48
CA LEU A 130 1.05 1.55 -8.89
C LEU A 130 0.90 0.36 -9.82
N VAL A 131 0.08 -0.63 -9.45
CA VAL A 131 -0.17 -1.79 -10.31
C VAL A 131 -0.83 -1.36 -11.64
N ARG A 132 -1.78 -0.43 -11.58
CA ARG A 132 -2.42 0.11 -12.80
C ARG A 132 -1.47 0.88 -13.70
N SER A 133 -0.47 1.57 -13.13
CA SER A 133 0.52 2.32 -13.91
C SER A 133 1.52 1.43 -14.64
N LEU A 134 1.72 0.19 -14.17
CA LEU A 134 2.66 -0.79 -14.72
C LEU A 134 2.00 -1.86 -15.59
N SER A 135 0.67 -1.95 -15.52
CA SER A 135 -0.13 -2.90 -16.27
C SER A 135 -0.74 -2.23 -17.51
N PRO A 136 -0.90 -2.97 -18.62
CA PRO A 136 -1.65 -2.49 -19.78
C PRO A 136 -3.05 -1.99 -19.37
N ASN A 137 -3.49 -0.88 -19.97
CA ASN A 137 -4.89 -0.51 -19.99
C ASN A 137 -5.61 -1.49 -20.94
N GLU A 138 -6.16 -2.57 -20.39
CA GLU A 138 -7.33 -3.24 -20.98
C GLU A 138 -8.60 -2.52 -20.51
#